data_AF-A0A7R9B3L4-F1
#
_entry.id   AF-A0A7R9B3L4-F1
#
_cell.length_a   1.000
_cell.length_b   1.000
_cell.length_c   1.000
_cell.angle_alpha   90.00
_cell.angle_beta   90.00
_cell.angle_gamma   90.00
#
_symmetry.space_group_name_H-M   'P 1'
#
loop_
_entity.id
_entity.type
_entity.pdbx_description
1 polymer ?
#
loop_
_entity_poly.entity_id
_entity_poly.type
_entity_poly.pdbx_seq_one_letter_code
_entity_poly.pdbx_strand_id
1 'polypeptide(L)'
;MKRQNVRTLSLVVCTFTYLLIGAAVFDALESETERKRWEFLSNVKDNLLRKYNISHEDYHMIEIVIIENKPHKAGPQWKFAGAFYFATVVLAMIGYGHSTPVTIGGKAFCMAYAMVGIPLGLVMFQSIGERLNKFASVVIRRAKRYLRCQRTEATEINLMLATGMLSSIIITTGAAVFSKYEGWSYFDSFYYCFVTLTTIGFGDYVALQVSRPSYIPKLI
;
A
#
# COMPACT_ATOMS: atom_id res chain seq x y z
N MET A 1 24.63 -21.45 -25.50
CA MET A 1 23.94 -20.14 -25.31
C MET A 1 24.88 -19.14 -24.66
N LYS A 2 24.83 -17.85 -25.03
CA LYS A 2 25.60 -16.79 -24.35
C LYS A 2 25.16 -16.69 -22.88
N ARG A 3 26.09 -16.45 -21.95
CA ARG A 3 25.83 -16.34 -20.50
C ARG A 3 24.73 -15.34 -20.15
N GLN A 4 24.62 -14.25 -20.92
CA GLN A 4 23.56 -13.26 -20.79
C GLN A 4 22.17 -13.84 -21.11
N ASN A 5 22.04 -14.60 -22.20
CA ASN A 5 20.78 -15.24 -22.59
C ASN A 5 20.33 -16.28 -21.56
N VAL A 6 21.29 -17.05 -21.02
CA VAL A 6 21.00 -18.00 -19.92
C VAL A 6 20.47 -17.25 -18.70
N ARG A 7 21.15 -16.18 -18.27
CA ARG A 7 20.72 -15.39 -17.11
C ARG A 7 19.33 -14.79 -17.30
N THR A 8 19.05 -14.21 -18.47
CA THR A 8 17.72 -13.63 -18.76
C THR A 8 16.64 -14.71 -18.75
N LEU A 9 16.88 -15.84 -19.41
CA LEU A 9 15.93 -16.95 -19.43
C LEU A 9 15.69 -17.51 -18.02
N SER A 10 16.74 -17.68 -17.21
CA SER A 10 16.62 -18.13 -15.82
C SER A 10 15.78 -17.15 -14.97
N LEU A 11 15.97 -15.84 -15.12
CA LEU A 11 15.16 -14.85 -14.40
C LEU A 11 13.68 -14.90 -14.82
N VAL A 12 13.40 -15.05 -16.12
CA VAL A 12 12.02 -15.18 -16.62
C VAL A 12 11.35 -16.43 -16.04
N VAL A 13 12.03 -17.57 -16.09
CA VAL A 13 11.51 -18.83 -15.52
C VAL A 13 11.28 -18.69 -14.01
N CYS A 14 12.26 -18.18 -13.26
CA CYS A 14 12.11 -17.98 -11.82
C CYS A 14 10.91 -17.07 -11.47
N THR A 15 10.79 -15.92 -12.13
CA THR A 15 9.67 -14.99 -11.88
C THR A 15 8.33 -15.64 -12.22
N PHE A 16 8.23 -16.36 -13.34
CA PHE A 16 7.01 -17.06 -13.71
C PHE A 16 6.64 -18.14 -12.70
N THR A 17 7.60 -18.95 -12.25
CA THR A 17 7.37 -19.94 -11.19
C THR A 17 6.96 -19.30 -9.87
N TYR A 18 7.55 -18.15 -9.51
CA TYR A 18 7.17 -17.40 -8.31
C TYR A 18 5.73 -16.90 -8.37
N LEU A 19 5.28 -16.42 -9.53
CA LEU A 19 3.89 -16.02 -9.77
C LEU A 19 2.93 -17.21 -9.64
N LEU A 20 3.28 -18.38 -10.20
CA LEU A 20 2.45 -19.58 -10.09
C LEU A 20 2.30 -20.06 -8.64
N ILE A 21 3.40 -20.05 -7.88
CA ILE A 21 3.36 -20.39 -6.45
C ILE A 21 2.49 -19.38 -5.70
N GLY A 22 2.66 -18.09 -5.96
CA GLY A 22 1.84 -17.04 -5.37
C GLY A 22 0.35 -17.24 -5.66
N ALA A 23 -0.01 -17.50 -6.93
CA ALA A 23 -1.39 -17.75 -7.34
C ALA A 23 -2.00 -18.95 -6.61
N ALA A 24 -1.26 -20.07 -6.52
CA ALA A 24 -1.74 -21.26 -5.81
C ALA A 24 -1.93 -21.02 -4.31
N VAL A 25 -1.02 -20.27 -3.67
CA VAL A 25 -1.13 -19.93 -2.24
C VAL A 25 -2.30 -18.97 -1.99
N PHE A 26 -2.47 -17.93 -2.79
CA PHE A 26 -3.59 -17.00 -2.64
C PHE A 26 -4.94 -17.68 -2.89
N ASP A 27 -5.06 -18.54 -3.90
CA ASP A 27 -6.27 -19.34 -4.14
C ASP A 27 -6.60 -20.24 -2.93
N ALA A 28 -5.59 -20.93 -2.38
CA ALA A 28 -5.78 -21.78 -1.21
C ALA A 28 -6.20 -21.02 0.07
N LEU A 29 -5.77 -19.75 0.22
CA LEU A 29 -6.03 -18.95 1.41
C LEU A 29 -7.32 -18.14 1.31
N GLU A 30 -7.66 -17.60 0.14
CA GLU A 30 -8.72 -16.59 -0.01
C GLU A 30 -10.00 -17.14 -0.66
N SER A 31 -9.93 -18.14 -1.55
CA SER A 31 -11.08 -18.53 -2.39
C SER A 31 -12.28 -19.05 -1.60
N GLU A 32 -12.05 -19.81 -0.54
CA GLU A 32 -13.13 -20.28 0.35
C GLU A 32 -13.79 -19.13 1.12
N THR A 33 -13.00 -18.17 1.57
CA THR A 33 -13.49 -17.00 2.32
C THR A 33 -14.29 -16.08 1.40
N GLU A 34 -13.80 -15.84 0.18
CA GLU A 34 -14.51 -15.07 -0.85
C GLU A 34 -15.87 -15.70 -1.17
N ARG A 35 -15.92 -17.02 -1.43
CA ARG A 35 -17.16 -17.73 -1.74
C ARG A 35 -18.19 -17.59 -0.62
N LYS A 36 -17.80 -17.83 0.63
CA LYS A 36 -18.70 -17.69 1.79
C LYS A 36 -19.22 -16.27 1.94
N ARG A 37 -18.37 -15.27 1.72
CA ARG A 37 -18.75 -13.86 1.78
C ARG A 37 -19.72 -13.50 0.66
N TRP A 38 -19.48 -14.00 -0.55
CA TRP A 38 -20.37 -13.80 -1.70
C TRP A 38 -21.75 -14.42 -1.46
N GLU A 39 -21.82 -15.67 -0.98
CA GLU A 39 -23.07 -16.35 -0.64
C GLU A 39 -23.83 -15.59 0.46
N PHE A 40 -23.13 -15.15 1.52
CA PHE A 40 -23.72 -14.35 2.58
C PHE A 40 -24.31 -13.04 2.06
N LEU A 41 -23.56 -12.28 1.26
CA LEU A 41 -24.01 -11.00 0.70
C LEU A 41 -25.20 -11.20 -0.25
N SER A 42 -25.19 -12.25 -1.07
CA SER A 42 -26.31 -12.59 -1.96
C SER A 42 -27.57 -12.91 -1.15
N ASN A 43 -27.44 -13.70 -0.09
CA ASN A 43 -28.57 -14.01 0.80
C ASN A 43 -29.13 -12.76 1.49
N VAL A 44 -28.25 -11.88 1.98
CA VAL A 44 -28.68 -10.61 2.60
C VAL A 44 -29.40 -9.72 1.58
N LYS A 45 -28.86 -9.61 0.36
CA LYS A 45 -29.49 -8.88 -0.74
C LYS A 45 -30.89 -9.43 -1.04
N ASP A 46 -31.03 -10.72 -1.23
CA ASP A 46 -32.33 -11.35 -1.56
C ASP A 46 -33.35 -11.18 -0.44
N ASN A 47 -32.90 -11.27 0.82
CA ASN A 47 -33.75 -11.01 1.98
C ASN A 47 -34.22 -9.55 2.04
N LEU A 48 -33.36 -8.58 1.71
CA LEU A 48 -33.74 -7.17 1.64
C LEU A 48 -34.75 -6.91 0.52
N LEU A 49 -34.51 -7.44 -0.68
CA LEU A 49 -35.42 -7.30 -1.83
C LEU A 49 -36.82 -7.83 -1.49
N ARG A 50 -36.90 -9.02 -0.89
CA ARG A 50 -38.18 -9.63 -0.49
C ARG A 50 -38.86 -8.90 0.67
N LYS A 51 -38.11 -8.57 1.73
CA LYS A 51 -38.65 -7.95 2.94
C LYS A 51 -39.26 -6.57 2.67
N TYR A 52 -38.64 -5.81 1.77
CA TYR A 52 -39.05 -4.44 1.45
C TYR A 52 -39.72 -4.29 0.08
N ASN A 53 -39.92 -5.41 -0.64
CA ASN A 53 -40.51 -5.44 -1.98
C ASN A 53 -39.82 -4.46 -2.96
N ILE A 54 -38.49 -4.44 -2.95
CA ILE A 54 -37.66 -3.55 -3.78
C ILE A 54 -37.46 -4.21 -5.15
N SER A 55 -37.66 -3.45 -6.23
CA SER A 55 -37.37 -3.94 -7.59
C SER A 55 -35.86 -4.06 -7.84
N HIS A 56 -35.46 -4.89 -8.81
CA HIS A 56 -34.04 -5.01 -9.16
C HIS A 56 -33.44 -3.70 -9.68
N GLU A 57 -34.24 -2.89 -10.38
CA GLU A 57 -33.81 -1.58 -10.90
C GLU A 57 -33.60 -0.57 -9.76
N ASP A 58 -34.51 -0.51 -8.80
CA ASP A 58 -34.40 0.38 -7.63
C ASP A 58 -33.20 0.00 -6.75
N TYR A 59 -32.99 -1.31 -6.55
CA TYR A 59 -31.82 -1.78 -5.81
C TYR A 59 -30.52 -1.41 -6.50
N HIS A 60 -30.45 -1.51 -7.83
CA HIS A 60 -29.28 -1.12 -8.61
C HIS A 60 -28.99 0.38 -8.47
N MET A 61 -30.03 1.23 -8.47
CA MET A 61 -29.87 2.66 -8.21
C MET A 61 -29.35 2.94 -6.79
N ILE A 62 -29.87 2.24 -5.79
CA ILE A 62 -29.39 2.33 -4.40
C ILE A 62 -27.92 1.90 -4.33
N GLU A 63 -27.54 0.81 -4.99
CA GLU A 63 -26.17 0.31 -5.04
C GLU A 63 -25.21 1.33 -5.66
N ILE A 64 -25.58 1.94 -6.80
CA ILE A 64 -24.80 3.03 -7.42
C ILE A 64 -24.62 4.19 -6.42
N VAL A 65 -25.70 4.65 -5.79
CA VAL A 65 -25.63 5.77 -4.83
C VAL A 65 -24.72 5.43 -3.66
N ILE A 66 -24.77 4.19 -3.14
CA ILE A 66 -23.90 3.76 -2.03
C ILE A 66 -22.43 3.73 -2.45
N ILE A 67 -22.13 3.18 -3.63
CA ILE A 67 -20.76 3.07 -4.15
C ILE A 67 -20.18 4.46 -4.43
N GLU A 68 -20.90 5.33 -5.12
CA GLU A 68 -20.48 6.69 -5.46
C GLU A 68 -20.36 7.59 -4.22
N ASN A 69 -21.15 7.36 -3.18
CA ASN A 69 -21.06 8.14 -1.94
C ASN A 69 -19.93 7.66 -1.01
N LYS A 70 -19.40 6.44 -1.18
CA LYS A 70 -18.34 5.87 -0.33
C LYS A 70 -17.10 6.78 -0.17
N PRO A 71 -16.53 7.40 -1.22
CA PRO A 71 -15.39 8.31 -1.09
C PRO A 71 -15.75 9.62 -0.40
N HIS A 72 -16.99 10.08 -0.55
CA HIS A 72 -17.48 11.32 0.06
C HIS A 72 -17.75 11.19 1.56
N LYS A 73 -17.92 9.97 2.08
CA LYS A 73 -18.06 9.70 3.52
C LYS A 73 -16.84 10.16 4.34
N ALA A 74 -15.66 10.19 3.74
CA ALA A 74 -14.44 10.66 4.38
C ALA A 74 -14.28 12.20 4.36
N GLY A 75 -15.26 12.92 3.80
CA GLY A 75 -15.27 14.38 3.70
C GLY A 75 -14.69 14.91 2.37
N PRO A 76 -14.58 16.24 2.21
CA PRO A 76 -14.06 16.86 0.99
C PRO A 76 -12.57 16.52 0.77
N GLN A 77 -12.29 15.58 -0.14
CA GLN A 77 -10.93 15.10 -0.44
C GLN A 77 -10.05 16.13 -1.19
N TRP A 78 -10.66 17.07 -1.92
CA TRP A 78 -9.93 18.00 -2.81
C TRP A 78 -9.70 19.40 -2.22
N LYS A 79 -9.39 19.47 -0.92
CA LYS A 79 -8.75 20.67 -0.33
C LYS A 79 -7.23 20.57 -0.48
N PHE A 80 -6.51 21.67 -0.25
CA PHE A 80 -5.05 21.71 -0.43
C PHE A 80 -4.31 20.53 0.24
N ALA A 81 -4.66 20.18 1.49
CA ALA A 81 -4.05 19.06 2.20
C ALA A 81 -4.28 17.71 1.50
N GLY A 82 -5.49 17.43 1.04
CA GLY A 82 -5.81 16.20 0.31
C GLY A 82 -5.21 16.17 -1.10
N ALA A 83 -5.16 17.32 -1.78
CA ALA A 83 -4.47 17.46 -3.07
C ALA A 83 -2.95 17.24 -2.93
N PHE A 84 -2.33 17.74 -1.87
CA PHE A 84 -0.92 17.51 -1.56
C PHE A 84 -0.63 16.04 -1.22
N TYR A 85 -1.52 15.40 -0.45
CA TYR A 85 -1.45 13.97 -0.18
C TYR A 85 -1.55 13.15 -1.47
N PHE A 86 -2.54 13.44 -2.33
CA PHE A 86 -2.68 12.83 -3.64
C PHE A 86 -1.42 12.99 -4.50
N ALA A 87 -0.86 14.21 -4.59
CA ALA A 87 0.36 14.47 -5.34
C ALA A 87 1.56 13.65 -4.82
N THR A 88 1.69 13.52 -3.49
CA THR A 88 2.73 12.70 -2.85
C THR A 88 2.56 11.22 -3.19
N VAL A 89 1.32 10.70 -3.14
CA VAL A 89 0.99 9.31 -3.47
C VAL A 89 1.27 8.99 -4.95
N VAL A 90 1.02 9.93 -5.86
CA VAL A 90 1.37 9.81 -7.29
C VAL A 90 2.89 9.79 -7.49
N LEU A 91 3.62 10.74 -6.88
CA LEU A 91 5.07 10.83 -7.00
C LEU A 91 5.78 9.61 -6.39
N ALA A 92 5.26 9.10 -5.28
CA ALA A 92 5.76 7.89 -4.63
C ALA A 92 5.29 6.59 -5.29
N MET A 93 4.46 6.66 -6.34
CA MET A 93 3.89 5.49 -7.04
C MET A 93 3.11 4.53 -6.14
N ILE A 94 2.54 5.02 -5.04
CA ILE A 94 1.75 4.19 -4.11
C ILE A 94 0.35 3.95 -4.68
N GLY A 95 -0.34 5.01 -5.09
CA GLY A 95 -1.59 4.89 -5.86
C GLY A 95 -2.81 4.27 -5.15
N TYR A 96 -3.10 4.58 -3.89
CA TYR A 96 -4.23 3.98 -3.12
C TYR A 96 -5.63 4.01 -3.78
N GLY A 97 -5.89 4.85 -4.77
CA GLY A 97 -7.19 4.88 -5.48
C GLY A 97 -8.38 5.46 -4.70
N HIS A 98 -8.30 5.72 -3.39
CA HIS A 98 -9.37 6.35 -2.59
C HIS A 98 -9.75 7.77 -3.08
N SER A 99 -8.83 8.47 -3.76
CA SER A 99 -9.06 9.75 -4.43
C SER A 99 -8.46 9.71 -5.83
N THR A 100 -9.29 9.91 -6.86
CA THR A 100 -8.84 9.92 -8.27
C THR A 100 -9.43 11.14 -9.01
N PRO A 101 -8.72 11.68 -10.01
CA PRO A 101 -9.23 12.79 -10.80
C PRO A 101 -10.39 12.31 -11.68
N VAL A 102 -11.57 12.91 -11.49
CA VAL A 102 -12.77 12.57 -12.27
C VAL A 102 -12.87 13.40 -13.55
N THR A 103 -12.41 14.67 -13.50
CA THR A 103 -12.47 15.59 -14.64
C THR A 103 -11.45 15.25 -15.72
N ILE A 104 -11.79 15.56 -16.98
CA ILE A 104 -10.88 15.37 -18.12
C ILE A 104 -9.56 16.14 -17.90
N GLY A 105 -9.66 17.40 -17.46
CA GLY A 105 -8.49 18.24 -17.15
C GLY A 105 -7.64 17.66 -16.02
N GLY A 106 -8.26 17.14 -14.95
CA GLY A 106 -7.55 16.52 -13.84
C GLY A 106 -6.81 15.24 -14.26
N LYS A 107 -7.44 14.41 -15.11
CA LYS A 107 -6.81 13.20 -15.66
C LYS A 107 -5.62 13.55 -16.57
N ALA A 108 -5.81 14.51 -17.48
CA ALA A 108 -4.76 14.99 -18.37
C ALA A 108 -3.56 15.56 -17.59
N PHE A 109 -3.82 16.40 -16.59
CA PHE A 109 -2.79 16.94 -15.72
C PHE A 109 -2.07 15.84 -14.93
N CYS A 110 -2.82 14.87 -14.37
CA CYS A 110 -2.22 13.75 -13.63
C CYS A 110 -1.26 12.92 -14.50
N MET A 111 -1.60 12.68 -15.77
CA MET A 111 -0.72 11.97 -16.71
C MET A 111 0.59 12.75 -16.97
N ALA A 112 0.48 14.05 -17.23
CA ALA A 112 1.65 14.91 -17.45
C ALA A 112 2.50 15.07 -16.18
N TYR A 113 1.85 15.23 -15.02
CA TYR A 113 2.49 15.33 -13.71
C TYR A 113 3.26 14.06 -13.36
N ALA A 114 2.67 12.87 -13.55
CA ALA A 114 3.32 11.60 -13.28
C ALA A 114 4.53 11.36 -14.20
N MET A 115 4.43 11.74 -15.49
CA MET A 115 5.52 11.58 -16.47
C MET A 115 6.82 12.26 -16.03
N VAL A 116 6.73 13.45 -15.44
CA VAL A 116 7.90 14.22 -14.95
C VAL A 116 8.19 13.91 -13.48
N GLY A 117 7.15 13.78 -12.66
CA GLY A 117 7.24 13.62 -11.22
C GLY A 117 7.84 12.28 -10.80
N ILE A 118 7.50 11.18 -11.48
CA ILE A 118 8.01 9.84 -11.15
C ILE A 118 9.54 9.75 -11.32
N PRO A 119 10.14 10.13 -12.48
CA PRO A 119 11.60 10.15 -12.62
C PRO A 119 12.30 11.06 -11.59
N LEU A 120 11.75 12.26 -11.36
CA LEU A 120 12.29 13.19 -10.38
C LEU A 120 12.25 12.60 -8.95
N GLY A 121 11.12 11.98 -8.59
CA GLY A 121 10.93 11.31 -7.32
C GLY A 121 11.90 10.14 -7.14
N LEU A 122 12.09 9.31 -8.16
CA LEU A 122 13.06 8.22 -8.14
C LEU A 122 14.49 8.70 -7.88
N VAL A 123 14.94 9.75 -8.59
CA VAL A 123 16.27 10.34 -8.38
C VAL A 123 16.41 10.91 -6.97
N MET A 124 15.36 11.58 -6.45
CA MET A 124 15.33 12.08 -5.09
C MET A 124 15.45 10.94 -4.07
N PHE A 125 14.65 9.87 -4.20
CA PHE A 125 14.69 8.73 -3.29
C PHE A 125 16.04 7.99 -3.35
N GLN A 126 16.64 7.83 -4.53
CA GLN A 126 17.99 7.27 -4.65
C GLN A 126 19.03 8.14 -3.94
N SER A 127 19.00 9.46 -4.15
CA SER A 127 19.92 10.40 -3.52
C SER A 127 19.80 10.39 -1.99
N ILE A 128 18.58 10.30 -1.46
CA ILE A 128 18.31 10.17 -0.02
C ILE A 128 18.84 8.81 0.48
N GLY A 129 18.58 7.73 -0.25
CA GLY A 129 19.04 6.37 0.08
C GLY A 129 20.57 6.27 0.18
N GLU A 130 21.30 6.89 -0.75
CA GLU A 130 22.77 6.95 -0.72
C GLU A 130 23.28 7.70 0.52
N ARG A 131 22.64 8.82 0.87
CA ARG A 131 22.99 9.59 2.08
C ARG A 131 22.70 8.79 3.35
N LEU A 132 21.59 8.06 3.41
CA LEU A 132 21.25 7.17 4.52
C LEU A 132 22.27 6.02 4.64
N ASN A 133 22.68 5.41 3.52
CA ASN A 133 23.71 4.36 3.52
C ASN A 133 25.06 4.88 4.02
N LYS A 134 25.46 6.09 3.61
CA LYS A 134 26.68 6.74 4.10
C LYS A 134 26.59 7.04 5.59
N PHE A 135 25.43 7.52 6.06
CA PHE A 135 25.18 7.76 7.48
C PHE A 135 25.27 6.45 8.29
N ALA A 136 24.60 5.38 7.83
CA ALA A 136 24.68 4.06 8.44
C ALA A 136 26.12 3.55 8.52
N SER A 137 26.91 3.75 7.45
CA SER A 137 28.34 3.40 7.43
C SER A 137 29.13 4.11 8.52
N VAL A 138 28.88 5.40 8.75
CA VAL A 138 29.52 6.19 9.81
C VAL A 138 29.11 5.68 11.19
N VAL A 139 27.82 5.41 11.41
CA VAL A 139 27.29 4.87 12.67
C VAL A 139 27.92 3.52 12.99
N ILE A 140 27.93 2.59 12.03
CA ILE A 140 28.52 1.25 12.19
C ILE A 140 30.02 1.35 12.51
N ARG A 141 30.76 2.20 11.79
CA ARG A 141 32.19 2.39 12.02
C ARG A 141 32.46 2.94 13.42
N ARG A 142 31.63 3.88 13.89
CA ARG A 142 31.75 4.49 15.22
C ARG A 142 31.39 3.48 16.32
N ALA A 143 30.34 2.69 16.13
CA ALA A 143 29.94 1.62 17.04
C ALA A 143 31.04 0.53 17.14
N LYS A 144 31.58 0.05 16.01
CA LYS A 144 32.68 -0.94 16.00
C LYS A 144 33.96 -0.43 16.66
N ARG A 145 34.27 0.87 16.50
CA ARG A 145 35.41 1.51 17.17
C ARG A 145 35.19 1.57 18.69
N TYR A 146 33.99 1.91 19.13
CA TYR A 146 33.62 1.92 20.55
C TYR A 146 33.71 0.51 21.16
N LEU A 147 33.26 -0.51 20.43
CA LEU A 147 33.33 -1.92 20.81
C LEU A 147 34.72 -2.57 20.64
N ARG A 148 35.76 -1.78 20.30
CA ARG A 148 37.15 -2.24 20.08
C ARG A 148 37.29 -3.42 19.11
N CYS A 149 36.43 -3.52 18.10
CA CYS A 149 36.53 -4.59 17.10
C CYS A 149 37.77 -4.40 16.22
N GLN A 150 38.51 -5.49 15.95
CA GLN A 150 39.71 -5.46 15.09
C GLN A 150 39.41 -5.02 13.64
N ARG A 151 38.20 -5.27 13.13
CA ARG A 151 37.78 -4.92 11.76
C ARG A 151 36.76 -3.79 11.77
N THR A 152 37.20 -2.56 11.51
CA THR A 152 36.36 -1.36 11.65
C THR A 152 35.62 -0.95 10.38
N GLU A 153 35.85 -1.63 9.25
CA GLU A 153 35.14 -1.34 7.99
C GLU A 153 33.70 -1.85 8.01
N ALA A 154 32.82 -1.07 7.38
CA ALA A 154 31.43 -1.42 7.14
C ALA A 154 31.33 -2.22 5.83
N THR A 155 31.28 -3.54 5.92
CA THR A 155 30.99 -4.41 4.76
C THR A 155 29.57 -4.18 4.23
N GLU A 156 29.34 -4.53 2.96
CA GLU A 156 28.03 -4.44 2.30
C GLU A 156 26.93 -5.17 3.08
N ILE A 157 27.24 -6.35 3.65
CA ILE A 157 26.31 -7.12 4.48
C ILE A 157 25.91 -6.34 5.74
N ASN A 158 26.84 -5.63 6.41
CA ASN A 158 26.49 -4.82 7.58
C ASN A 158 25.57 -3.66 7.21
N LEU A 159 25.74 -3.10 6.01
CA LEU A 159 24.88 -2.04 5.50
C LEU A 159 23.48 -2.57 5.17
N MET A 160 23.38 -3.71 4.49
CA MET A 160 22.10 -4.39 4.23
C MET A 160 21.35 -4.71 5.53
N LEU A 161 22.06 -5.20 6.56
CA LEU A 161 21.47 -5.48 7.86
C LEU A 161 21.03 -4.19 8.57
N ALA A 162 21.86 -3.15 8.56
CA ALA A 162 21.54 -1.87 9.22
C ALA A 162 20.34 -1.17 8.56
N THR A 163 20.27 -1.16 7.23
CA THR A 163 19.11 -0.58 6.52
C THR A 163 17.86 -1.43 6.68
N GLY A 164 17.99 -2.77 6.69
CA GLY A 164 16.87 -3.68 7.00
C GLY A 164 16.33 -3.53 8.43
N MET A 165 17.22 -3.35 9.41
CA MET A 165 16.81 -3.02 10.79
C MET A 165 16.11 -1.67 10.84
N LEU A 166 16.64 -0.65 10.18
CA LEU A 166 16.02 0.67 10.12
C LEU A 166 14.61 0.61 9.50
N SER A 167 14.43 -0.10 8.38
CA SER A 167 13.11 -0.26 7.77
C SER A 167 12.14 -1.01 8.68
N SER A 168 12.59 -2.06 9.38
CA SER A 168 11.75 -2.77 10.36
C SER A 168 11.31 -1.87 11.51
N ILE A 169 12.20 -1.00 12.02
CA ILE A 169 11.89 -0.04 13.08
C ILE A 169 10.85 0.98 12.59
N ILE A 170 11.01 1.48 11.36
CA ILE A 170 10.05 2.41 10.75
C ILE A 170 8.67 1.76 10.64
N ILE A 171 8.59 0.52 10.15
CA ILE A 171 7.32 -0.19 9.98
C ILE A 171 6.67 -0.47 11.35
N THR A 172 7.40 -1.00 12.32
CA THR A 172 6.82 -1.34 13.64
C THR A 172 6.41 -0.12 14.46
N THR A 173 7.19 0.96 14.37
CA THR A 173 6.84 2.25 14.99
C THR A 173 5.65 2.89 14.29
N GLY A 174 5.62 2.88 12.96
CA GLY A 174 4.48 3.36 12.18
C GLY A 174 3.20 2.59 12.51
N ALA A 175 3.27 1.27 12.61
CA ALA A 175 2.15 0.42 12.99
C ALA A 175 1.58 0.79 14.38
N ALA A 176 2.44 1.09 15.35
CA ALA A 176 2.02 1.52 16.69
C ALA A 176 1.29 2.87 16.65
N VAL A 177 1.79 3.82 15.83
CA VAL A 177 1.17 5.13 15.63
C VAL A 177 -0.20 4.97 14.96
N PHE A 178 -0.27 4.31 13.80
CA PHE A 178 -1.53 4.17 13.05
C PHE A 178 -2.57 3.34 13.81
N SER A 179 -2.17 2.30 14.55
CA SER A 179 -3.11 1.54 15.38
C SER A 179 -3.79 2.42 16.43
N LYS A 180 -3.05 3.38 17.02
CA LYS A 180 -3.60 4.32 18.00
C LYS A 180 -4.47 5.40 17.37
N TYR A 181 -4.06 5.99 16.24
CA TYR A 181 -4.75 7.12 15.63
C TYR A 181 -5.95 6.71 14.78
N GLU A 182 -5.85 5.62 14.03
CA GLU A 182 -6.89 5.16 13.11
C GLU A 182 -7.81 4.10 13.76
N GLY A 183 -7.46 3.60 14.95
CA GLY A 183 -8.25 2.58 15.66
C GLY A 183 -8.22 1.20 15.02
N TRP A 184 -7.23 0.94 14.15
CA TRP A 184 -7.02 -0.36 13.53
C TRP A 184 -6.27 -1.32 14.47
N SER A 185 -6.37 -2.62 14.19
CA SER A 185 -5.51 -3.58 14.87
C SER A 185 -4.04 -3.30 14.58
N TYR A 186 -3.14 -3.71 15.47
CA TYR A 186 -1.70 -3.53 15.24
C TYR A 186 -1.25 -4.25 13.96
N PHE A 187 -1.81 -5.41 13.67
CA PHE A 187 -1.52 -6.18 12.47
C PHE A 187 -1.98 -5.46 11.20
N ASP A 188 -3.21 -4.94 11.17
CA ASP A 188 -3.71 -4.14 10.03
C ASP A 188 -2.84 -2.89 9.80
N SER A 189 -2.39 -2.26 10.89
CA SER A 189 -1.52 -1.09 10.83
C SER A 189 -0.12 -1.42 10.32
N PHE A 190 0.41 -2.59 10.70
CA PHE A 190 1.66 -3.12 10.18
C PHE A 190 1.54 -3.45 8.68
N TYR A 191 0.46 -4.13 8.29
CA TYR A 191 0.12 -4.43 6.90
C TYR A 191 0.03 -3.15 6.07
N TYR A 192 -0.68 -2.13 6.57
CA TYR A 192 -0.77 -0.81 5.95
C TYR A 192 0.61 -0.19 5.75
N CYS A 193 1.45 -0.13 6.80
CA CYS A 193 2.81 0.42 6.68
C CYS A 193 3.67 -0.34 5.66
N PHE A 194 3.58 -1.68 5.64
CA PHE A 194 4.30 -2.51 4.68
C PHE A 194 3.86 -2.20 3.24
N VAL A 195 2.56 -2.35 2.94
CA VAL A 195 1.96 -2.12 1.61
C VAL A 195 2.22 -0.70 1.09
N THR A 196 2.24 0.28 2.00
CA THR A 196 2.56 1.68 1.71
C THR A 196 4.02 1.86 1.30
N LEU A 197 4.95 1.39 2.14
CA LEU A 197 6.38 1.63 1.94
C LEU A 197 6.98 0.79 0.81
N THR A 198 6.35 -0.34 0.46
CA THR A 198 6.69 -1.12 -0.73
C THR A 198 5.98 -0.62 -1.99
N THR A 199 5.29 0.53 -1.91
CA THR A 199 4.57 1.18 -3.02
C THR A 199 3.56 0.26 -3.72
N ILE A 200 2.97 -0.69 -3.00
CA ILE A 200 1.89 -1.55 -3.52
C ILE A 200 0.57 -0.79 -3.48
N GLY A 201 0.26 -0.19 -2.33
CA GLY A 201 -0.85 0.74 -2.16
C GLY A 201 -2.24 0.23 -2.57
N PHE A 202 -2.68 -0.92 -2.06
CA PHE A 202 -4.01 -1.48 -2.38
C PHE A 202 -5.18 -0.54 -2.08
N GLY A 203 -5.07 0.31 -1.06
CA GLY A 203 -6.10 1.29 -0.70
C GLY A 203 -7.26 0.75 0.12
N ASP A 204 -7.17 -0.51 0.55
CA ASP A 204 -8.07 -1.13 1.53
C ASP A 204 -7.92 -0.49 2.92
N TYR A 205 -6.70 -0.06 3.26
CA TYR A 205 -6.38 0.82 4.39
C TYR A 205 -5.75 2.12 3.90
N VAL A 206 -6.31 3.26 4.32
CA VAL A 206 -5.80 4.60 4.00
C VAL A 206 -5.93 5.49 5.23
N ALA A 207 -4.81 6.01 5.73
CA ALA A 207 -4.81 6.91 6.88
C ALA A 207 -5.45 8.26 6.54
N LEU A 208 -5.86 9.01 7.57
CA LEU A 208 -6.46 10.35 7.44
C LEU A 208 -7.83 10.37 6.73
N GLN A 209 -8.49 9.21 6.59
CA GLN A 209 -9.82 9.09 5.96
C GLN A 209 -10.98 9.06 6.96
N VAL A 210 -10.70 9.07 8.27
CA VAL A 210 -11.76 8.91 9.28
C VAL A 210 -12.52 10.22 9.52
N SER A 211 -13.63 10.38 8.81
CA SER A 211 -14.80 11.05 9.36
C SER A 211 -15.53 10.04 10.25
N ARG A 212 -15.53 10.21 11.58
CA ARG A 212 -16.20 9.27 12.49
C ARG A 212 -17.72 9.31 12.29
N PRO A 213 -18.35 8.16 11.98
CA PRO A 213 -19.54 7.78 12.74
C PRO A 213 -19.28 6.46 13.48
N SER A 214 -19.47 6.50 14.80
CA SER A 214 -19.08 5.50 15.80
C SER A 214 -19.77 4.13 15.73
N TYR A 215 -20.38 3.71 14.62
CA TYR A 215 -21.38 2.61 14.64
C TYR A 215 -21.39 1.63 13.46
N ILE A 216 -20.33 1.53 12.66
CA ILE A 216 -20.25 0.45 11.66
C ILE A 216 -19.18 -0.56 12.10
N PRO A 217 -19.56 -1.68 12.75
CA PRO A 217 -18.63 -2.76 12.97
C PRO A 217 -18.13 -3.25 11.61
N LYS A 218 -16.80 -3.48 11.51
CA LYS A 218 -16.23 -4.22 10.39
C LYS A 218 -16.94 -5.58 10.35
N LEU A 219 -17.79 -5.79 9.34
CA LEU A 219 -18.26 -7.14 9.04
C LEU A 219 -17.04 -7.93 8.57
N ILE A 220 -16.78 -9.00 9.33
CA ILE A 220 -15.71 -9.99 9.17
C ILE A 220 -15.58 -10.43 7.72
#